data_AF-A0A7K9XFN4-F1
#
_entry.id   AF-A0A7K9XFN4-F1
#
_cell.length_a   1.000
_cell.length_b   1.000
_cell.length_c   1.000
_cell.angle_alpha   90.00
_cell.angle_beta   90.00
_cell.angle_gamma   90.00
#
_symmetry.space_group_name_H-M   'P 1'
#
loop_
_entity.id
_entity.type
_entity.pdbx_description
1 polymer ?
#
loop_
_entity_poly.entity_id
_entity_poly.type
_entity_poly.pdbx_seq_one_letter_code
_entity_poly.pdbx_strand_id
1 'polypeptide(L)'
;MTIFCSHCHRPLQAETSCLPRTGRQAPSASKPFRSTKSASKARRDQINVELQALRSLLPISAREKERLSYLHTMALVCLRLRGAQLFPPDSAPPTGPILGMELLSLLPGFLLVLSASGKLVYISENVAEVLGLSVVELLAQGDTVYDILDGQACEDVRKKLLLAQEEPGREVTFVSEMRTSKAFRLQHGGNRAVAVCGRFTALRWPACPAATAFLALCTPVTPSPADSDTTSQDNLFQSVHVLDMTFIDVTESVTYHLGYHREELIGQSWYSLLHPEDAELAAAQHRAV
;
A
#
# COMPACT_ATOMS: atom_id res chain seq x y z
N MET A 1 7.05 49.95 -56.21
CA MET A 1 6.61 50.93 -55.18
C MET A 1 7.66 50.96 -54.08
N THR A 2 8.40 52.06 -53.97
CA THR A 2 9.42 52.26 -52.93
C THR A 2 8.74 52.89 -51.72
N ILE A 3 8.79 52.24 -50.55
CA ILE A 3 8.11 52.73 -49.34
C ILE A 3 9.10 53.62 -48.57
N PHE A 4 8.69 54.85 -48.26
CA PHE A 4 9.52 55.84 -47.57
C PHE A 4 9.12 55.95 -46.10
N CYS A 5 10.11 56.18 -45.21
CA CYS A 5 9.87 56.44 -43.80
C CYS A 5 9.17 57.79 -43.59
N SER A 6 8.07 57.81 -42.85
CA SER A 6 7.25 59.00 -42.59
C SER A 6 7.89 60.04 -41.66
N HIS A 7 9.03 59.74 -41.03
CA HIS A 7 9.72 60.65 -40.11
C HIS A 7 10.94 61.35 -40.71
N CYS A 8 11.60 60.74 -41.70
CA CYS A 8 12.83 61.27 -42.30
C CYS A 8 12.86 61.23 -43.84
N HIS A 9 11.78 60.75 -44.48
CA HIS A 9 11.56 60.70 -45.93
C HIS A 9 12.64 59.97 -46.76
N ARG A 10 13.39 59.03 -46.16
CA ARG A 10 14.33 58.15 -46.88
C ARG A 10 13.70 56.81 -47.26
N PRO A 11 14.13 56.17 -48.36
CA PRO A 11 13.59 54.88 -48.80
C PRO A 11 14.03 53.78 -47.84
N LEU A 12 13.07 52.98 -47.34
CA LEU A 12 13.35 51.89 -46.41
C LEU A 12 13.92 50.69 -47.19
N GLN A 13 15.18 50.33 -46.95
CA GLN A 13 15.75 49.05 -47.40
C GLN A 13 15.45 47.97 -46.35
N ALA A 14 15.27 46.73 -46.81
CA ALA A 14 14.60 45.63 -46.10
C ALA A 14 15.21 45.22 -44.74
N GLU A 15 16.36 45.77 -44.34
CA GLU A 15 16.91 45.56 -43.01
C GLU A 15 17.52 46.87 -42.52
N THR A 16 16.80 47.58 -41.65
CA THR A 16 17.28 48.40 -40.52
C THR A 16 16.22 49.43 -40.11
N SER A 17 15.71 49.32 -38.88
CA SER A 17 14.84 50.31 -38.28
C SER A 17 15.63 51.55 -37.86
N CYS A 18 15.12 52.73 -38.20
CA CYS A 18 15.69 54.02 -37.80
C CYS A 18 15.30 54.34 -36.34
N LEU A 19 16.23 54.26 -35.40
CA LEU A 19 16.04 54.77 -34.03
C LEU A 19 16.81 56.09 -33.83
N PRO A 20 16.26 57.07 -33.08
CA PRO A 20 16.88 58.38 -32.90
C PRO A 20 18.04 58.32 -31.90
N ARG A 21 19.21 58.84 -32.30
CA ARG A 21 20.36 59.09 -31.41
C ARG A 21 20.03 60.23 -30.45
N THR A 22 19.98 59.93 -29.16
CA THR A 22 20.09 60.93 -28.09
C THR A 22 21.24 60.57 -27.16
N GLY A 23 22.11 61.56 -26.91
CA GLY A 23 22.94 61.69 -25.71
C GLY A 23 24.09 60.70 -25.52
N ARG A 24 25.33 61.21 -25.50
CA ARG A 24 26.49 60.52 -24.92
C ARG A 24 26.21 60.23 -23.43
N GLN A 25 25.86 58.99 -23.10
CA GLN A 25 26.05 58.43 -21.76
C GLN A 25 27.17 57.39 -21.84
N ALA A 26 28.05 57.41 -20.82
CA ALA A 26 29.15 56.48 -20.62
C ALA A 26 28.69 55.02 -20.79
N PRO A 27 29.58 54.08 -21.15
CA PRO A 27 29.19 52.68 -21.32
C PRO A 27 28.70 52.13 -19.99
N SER A 28 27.38 52.05 -19.81
CA SER A 28 26.78 51.34 -18.69
C SER A 28 27.19 49.88 -18.85
N ALA A 29 28.01 49.39 -17.92
CA ALA A 29 28.44 48.01 -17.85
C ALA A 29 27.26 47.08 -18.14
N SER A 30 27.42 46.17 -19.10
CA SER A 30 26.50 45.05 -19.25
C SER A 30 26.37 44.40 -17.88
N LYS A 31 25.14 44.35 -17.34
CA LYS A 31 24.90 43.65 -16.07
C LYS A 31 25.50 42.26 -16.23
N PRO A 32 26.50 41.86 -15.42
CA PRO A 32 27.11 40.55 -15.59
C PRO A 32 26.00 39.52 -15.42
N PHE A 33 25.97 38.52 -16.30
CA PHE A 33 25.07 37.38 -16.19
C PHE A 33 25.22 36.81 -14.77
N ARG A 34 24.28 37.15 -13.88
CA ARG A 34 24.40 36.87 -12.45
C ARG A 34 24.26 35.37 -12.30
N SER A 35 25.36 34.70 -12.02
CA SER A 35 25.42 33.24 -11.89
C SER A 35 24.37 32.78 -10.89
N THR A 36 23.31 32.14 -11.38
CA THR A 36 22.24 31.55 -10.55
C THR A 36 22.72 30.31 -9.78
N LYS A 37 23.98 29.91 -9.98
CA LYS A 37 24.59 28.71 -9.39
C LYS A 37 24.65 28.78 -7.86
N SER A 38 25.04 29.92 -7.29
CA SER A 38 25.14 30.08 -5.83
C SER A 38 23.75 30.09 -5.16
N ALA A 39 22.78 30.80 -5.74
CA ALA A 39 21.40 30.80 -5.27
C ALA A 39 20.74 29.42 -5.40
N SER A 40 20.99 28.70 -6.50
CA SER A 40 20.51 27.33 -6.69
C SER A 40 21.15 26.34 -5.71
N LYS A 41 22.44 26.50 -5.40
CA LYS A 41 23.12 25.73 -4.36
C LYS A 41 22.54 26.00 -2.98
N ALA A 42 22.39 27.27 -2.58
CA ALA A 42 21.80 27.64 -1.30
C ALA A 42 20.39 27.06 -1.11
N ARG A 43 19.54 27.09 -2.16
CA ARG A 43 18.21 26.45 -2.11
C ARG A 43 18.27 24.93 -1.93
N ARG A 44 19.18 24.24 -2.64
CA ARG A 44 19.37 22.79 -2.49
C ARG A 44 19.89 22.43 -1.10
N ASP A 45 20.82 23.22 -0.58
CA ASP A 45 21.36 23.05 0.77
C ASP A 45 20.25 23.25 1.81
N GLN A 46 19.38 24.25 1.66
CA GLN A 46 18.19 24.42 2.52
C GLN A 46 17.25 23.22 2.46
N ILE A 47 16.90 22.73 1.26
CA ILE A 47 16.02 21.55 1.11
C ILE A 47 16.62 20.32 1.81
N ASN A 48 17.94 20.12 1.71
CA ASN A 48 18.61 19.01 2.39
C ASN A 48 18.53 19.13 3.91
N VAL A 49 18.66 20.34 4.47
CA VAL A 49 18.50 20.59 5.90
C VAL A 49 17.08 20.26 6.36
N GLU A 50 16.06 20.72 5.63
CA GLU A 50 14.66 20.40 5.96
C GLU A 50 14.37 18.90 5.85
N LEU A 51 14.89 18.22 4.83
CA LEU A 51 14.75 16.76 4.67
C LEU A 51 15.41 15.99 5.82
N GLN A 52 16.56 16.45 6.31
CA GLN A 52 17.23 15.86 7.47
C GLN A 52 16.42 16.09 8.75
N ALA A 53 15.83 17.28 8.92
CA ALA A 53 14.93 17.57 10.05
C ALA A 53 13.68 16.67 10.01
N LEU A 54 13.04 16.50 8.85
CA LEU A 54 11.90 15.59 8.70
C LEU A 54 12.27 14.14 9.02
N ARG A 55 13.44 13.69 8.57
CA ARG A 55 13.93 12.33 8.84
C ARG A 55 14.18 12.09 10.32
N SER A 56 14.69 13.07 11.06
CA SER A 56 14.97 12.92 12.49
C SER A 56 13.69 12.73 13.31
N LEU A 57 12.57 13.29 12.84
CA LEU A 57 11.25 13.19 13.48
C LEU A 57 10.50 11.87 13.20
N LEU A 58 10.95 11.05 12.24
CA LEU A 58 10.32 9.76 11.97
C LEU A 58 10.52 8.80 13.17
N PRO A 59 9.48 8.07 13.61
CA PRO A 59 9.59 7.14 14.73
C PRO A 59 10.07 5.77 14.26
N ILE A 60 11.31 5.73 13.78
CA ILE A 60 12.03 4.53 13.37
C ILE A 60 13.43 4.58 13.98
N SER A 61 14.15 3.46 13.98
CA SER A 61 15.47 3.38 14.59
C SER A 61 16.49 4.30 13.89
N ALA A 62 17.51 4.76 14.63
CA ALA A 62 18.57 5.61 14.05
C ALA A 62 19.27 4.91 12.86
N ARG A 63 19.49 3.60 12.96
CA ARG A 63 20.08 2.77 11.91
C ARG A 63 19.26 2.77 10.63
N GLU A 64 17.93 2.75 10.74
CA GLU A 64 17.05 2.81 9.56
C GLU A 64 17.06 4.20 8.94
N LYS A 65 17.03 5.26 9.76
CA LYS A 65 17.10 6.66 9.29
C LYS A 65 18.30 6.90 8.38
N GLU A 66 19.48 6.40 8.76
CA GLU A 66 20.71 6.57 7.98
C GLU A 66 20.63 5.93 6.58
N ARG A 67 19.90 4.83 6.44
CA ARG A 67 19.77 4.08 5.19
C ARG A 67 18.67 4.63 4.27
N LEU A 68 17.85 5.57 4.73
CA LEU A 68 16.76 6.13 3.92
C LEU A 68 17.29 7.04 2.81
N SER A 69 16.79 6.80 1.59
CA SER A 69 16.88 7.79 0.51
C SER A 69 15.97 8.99 0.80
N TYR A 70 16.15 10.10 0.07
CA TYR A 70 15.22 11.24 0.17
C TYR A 70 13.80 10.87 -0.23
N LEU A 71 13.64 10.01 -1.25
CA LEU A 71 12.34 9.53 -1.70
C LEU A 71 11.65 8.69 -0.61
N HIS A 72 12.39 7.77 0.04
CA HIS A 72 11.86 6.97 1.14
C HIS A 72 11.50 7.82 2.36
N THR A 73 12.31 8.84 2.67
CA THR A 73 12.02 9.80 3.74
C THR A 73 10.68 10.50 3.46
N MET A 74 10.50 11.00 2.23
CA MET A 74 9.25 11.65 1.84
C MET A 74 8.05 10.71 1.84
N ALA A 75 8.22 9.47 1.39
CA ALA A 75 7.14 8.49 1.38
C ALA A 75 6.63 8.18 2.80
N LEU A 76 7.55 7.98 3.75
CA LEU A 76 7.20 7.80 5.16
C LEU A 76 6.55 9.05 5.74
N VAL A 77 7.09 10.25 5.48
CA VAL A 77 6.48 11.51 5.94
C VAL A 77 5.06 11.66 5.42
N CYS A 78 4.83 11.41 4.12
CA CYS A 78 3.50 11.43 3.51
C CYS A 78 2.55 10.41 4.15
N LEU A 79 3.01 9.19 4.40
CA LEU A 79 2.22 8.16 5.09
C LEU A 79 1.82 8.63 6.50
N ARG A 80 2.77 9.19 7.25
CA ARG A 80 2.54 9.69 8.62
C ARG A 80 1.56 10.85 8.66
N LEU A 81 1.68 11.81 7.74
CA LEU A 81 0.76 12.94 7.65
C LEU A 81 -0.65 12.47 7.29
N ARG A 82 -0.77 11.52 6.37
CA ARG A 82 -2.06 10.91 5.98
C ARG A 82 -2.69 10.16 7.17
N GLY A 83 -1.90 9.41 7.92
CA GLY A 83 -2.32 8.76 9.16
C GLY A 83 -2.83 9.77 10.20
N ALA A 84 -2.06 10.82 10.47
CA ALA A 84 -2.42 11.85 11.45
C ALA A 84 -3.67 12.66 11.06
N GLN A 85 -3.94 12.82 9.76
CA GLN A 85 -5.17 13.46 9.26
C GLN A 85 -6.42 12.62 9.56
N LEU A 86 -6.31 11.30 9.51
CA LEU A 86 -7.44 10.37 9.73
C LEU A 86 -7.57 9.96 11.21
N PHE A 87 -6.45 9.92 11.93
CA PHE A 87 -6.37 9.56 13.35
C PHE A 87 -5.58 10.62 14.12
N PRO A 88 -6.21 11.75 14.50
CA PRO A 88 -5.53 12.79 15.26
C PRO A 88 -5.15 12.28 16.66
N PRO A 89 -3.99 12.70 17.20
CA PRO A 89 -3.45 12.20 18.45
C PRO A 89 -4.38 12.43 19.66
N ASP A 90 -5.23 13.45 19.62
CA ASP A 90 -6.14 13.81 20.72
C ASP A 90 -7.44 12.97 20.76
N SER A 91 -7.63 12.07 19.79
CA SER A 91 -8.86 11.24 19.68
C SER A 91 -8.75 9.85 20.30
N ALA A 92 -7.55 9.42 20.71
CA ALA A 92 -7.34 8.11 21.33
C ALA A 92 -7.46 8.20 22.86
N PRO A 93 -8.13 7.24 23.53
CA PRO A 93 -7.99 7.09 24.97
C PRO A 93 -6.53 6.81 25.32
N PRO A 94 -6.03 7.27 26.49
CA PRO A 94 -4.65 7.09 26.91
C PRO A 94 -4.41 5.61 27.22
N THR A 95 -4.14 4.83 26.18
CA THR A 95 -3.77 3.43 26.29
C THR A 95 -2.26 3.39 26.13
N GLY A 96 -1.57 2.94 27.18
CA GLY A 96 -0.12 3.07 27.29
C GLY A 96 0.65 2.43 26.12
N PRO A 97 1.87 2.93 25.82
CA PRO A 97 2.67 2.52 24.68
C PRO A 97 3.25 1.08 24.76
N ILE A 98 2.90 0.31 25.79
CA ILE A 98 3.63 -0.90 26.17
C ILE A 98 3.20 -2.11 25.32
N LEU A 99 1.96 -2.16 24.85
CA LEU A 99 1.43 -3.34 24.15
C LEU A 99 1.61 -3.32 22.63
N GLY A 100 2.15 -2.25 22.03
CA GLY A 100 2.13 -2.08 20.57
C GLY A 100 2.89 -3.18 19.82
N MET A 101 4.18 -3.38 20.14
CA MET A 101 5.02 -4.36 19.42
C MET A 101 4.70 -5.80 19.82
N GLU A 102 4.44 -6.06 21.11
CA GLU A 102 4.04 -7.38 21.59
C GLU A 102 2.71 -7.81 20.97
N LEU A 103 1.71 -6.91 20.88
CA LEU A 103 0.44 -7.21 20.21
C LEU A 103 0.65 -7.54 18.73
N LEU A 104 1.49 -6.79 18.02
CA LEU A 104 1.79 -7.07 16.61
C LEU A 104 2.43 -8.45 16.42
N SER A 105 3.30 -8.88 17.33
CA SER A 105 3.90 -10.22 17.28
C SER A 105 2.91 -11.36 17.57
N LEU A 106 1.80 -11.07 18.24
CA LEU A 106 0.74 -12.04 18.56
C LEU A 106 -0.35 -12.11 17.49
N LEU A 107 -0.41 -11.16 16.55
CA LEU A 107 -1.40 -11.18 15.49
C LEU A 107 -1.06 -12.29 14.48
N PRO A 108 -2.05 -13.03 13.96
CA PRO A 108 -1.83 -14.06 12.94
C PRO A 108 -1.45 -13.48 11.55
N GLY A 109 -1.21 -12.18 11.47
CA GLY A 109 -0.99 -11.43 10.24
C GLY A 109 -0.67 -9.97 10.53
N PHE A 110 -0.85 -9.09 9.56
CA PHE A 110 -0.54 -7.66 9.67
C PHE A 110 -1.77 -6.78 9.54
N LEU A 111 -1.73 -5.58 10.10
CA LEU A 111 -2.79 -4.59 10.00
C LEU A 111 -2.58 -3.72 8.76
N LEU A 112 -3.67 -3.44 8.05
CA LEU A 112 -3.70 -2.59 6.87
C LEU A 112 -4.81 -1.55 7.04
N VAL A 113 -4.47 -0.27 6.82
CA VAL A 113 -5.45 0.81 6.80
C VAL A 113 -5.34 1.57 5.49
N LEU A 114 -6.48 1.73 4.81
CA LEU A 114 -6.60 2.45 3.55
C LEU A 114 -7.55 3.63 3.70
N SER A 115 -7.30 4.69 2.95
CA SER A 115 -8.28 5.76 2.72
C SER A 115 -9.41 5.28 1.80
N ALA A 116 -10.50 6.03 1.74
CA ALA A 116 -11.59 5.85 0.76
C ALA A 116 -11.11 5.72 -0.70
N SER A 117 -9.99 6.35 -1.07
CA SER A 117 -9.44 6.25 -2.42
C SER A 117 -8.51 5.04 -2.64
N GLY A 118 -8.38 4.14 -1.66
CA GLY A 118 -7.47 2.99 -1.72
C GLY A 118 -6.00 3.31 -1.46
N LYS A 119 -5.67 4.55 -1.04
CA LYS A 119 -4.30 4.92 -0.66
C LYS A 119 -3.96 4.39 0.72
N LEU A 120 -2.73 3.91 0.89
CA LEU A 120 -2.22 3.37 2.15
C LEU A 120 -2.14 4.45 3.23
N VAL A 121 -2.72 4.23 4.39
CA VAL A 121 -2.71 5.16 5.53
C VAL A 121 -1.79 4.64 6.64
N TYR A 122 -1.86 3.33 6.88
CA TYR A 122 -1.03 2.65 7.86
C TYR A 122 -0.86 1.19 7.43
N ILE A 123 0.32 0.66 7.75
CA ILE A 123 0.61 -0.77 7.68
C ILE A 123 1.51 -1.12 8.86
N SER A 124 1.25 -2.24 9.52
CA SER A 124 2.06 -2.66 10.67
C SER A 124 3.43 -3.20 10.24
N GLU A 125 4.40 -3.11 11.15
CA GLU A 125 5.81 -3.45 10.87
C GLU A 125 6.02 -4.95 10.60
N ASN A 126 5.20 -5.81 11.21
CA ASN A 126 5.22 -7.26 11.02
C ASN A 126 4.83 -7.70 9.60
N VAL A 127 4.44 -6.79 8.70
CA VAL A 127 4.29 -7.09 7.27
C VAL A 127 5.56 -7.67 6.65
N ALA A 128 6.73 -7.29 7.17
CA ALA A 128 8.01 -7.81 6.70
C ALA A 128 8.16 -9.32 6.93
N GLU A 129 7.51 -9.87 7.97
CA GLU A 129 7.52 -11.31 8.26
C GLU A 129 6.63 -12.09 7.27
N VAL A 130 5.55 -11.45 6.80
CA VAL A 130 4.55 -12.08 5.93
C VAL A 130 4.92 -11.97 4.45
N LEU A 131 5.37 -10.79 3.99
CA LEU A 131 5.66 -10.51 2.57
C LEU A 131 7.16 -10.41 2.27
N GLY A 132 8.01 -10.37 3.30
CA GLY A 132 9.45 -10.15 3.14
C GLY A 132 9.83 -8.73 2.70
N LEU A 133 8.88 -7.79 2.74
CA LEU A 133 9.06 -6.40 2.35
C LEU A 133 8.88 -5.49 3.56
N SER A 134 9.83 -4.57 3.77
CA SER A 134 9.66 -3.51 4.77
C SER A 134 8.58 -2.51 4.34
N VAL A 135 8.01 -1.80 5.31
CA VAL A 135 7.07 -0.68 5.05
C VAL A 135 7.63 0.32 4.05
N VAL A 136 8.94 0.60 4.15
CA VAL A 136 9.64 1.53 3.26
C VAL A 136 9.67 1.03 1.82
N GLU A 137 9.94 -0.26 1.62
CA GLU A 137 10.00 -0.87 0.29
C GLU A 137 8.61 -0.99 -0.34
N LEU A 138 7.57 -1.25 0.46
CA LEU A 138 6.18 -1.23 -0.01
C LEU A 138 5.80 0.17 -0.51
N LEU A 139 6.10 1.20 0.28
CA LEU A 139 5.85 2.59 -0.09
C LEU A 139 6.67 3.08 -1.29
N ALA A 140 7.82 2.45 -1.56
CA ALA A 140 8.64 2.77 -2.73
C ALA A 140 8.01 2.24 -4.03
N GLN A 141 7.18 1.21 -3.96
CA GLN A 141 6.47 0.64 -5.12
C GLN A 141 5.27 1.52 -5.51
N GLY A 142 4.57 2.08 -4.52
CA GLY A 142 3.48 3.01 -4.74
C GLY A 142 2.76 3.38 -3.44
N ASP A 143 1.78 4.27 -3.54
CA ASP A 143 1.01 4.76 -2.39
C ASP A 143 -0.40 4.15 -2.28
N THR A 144 -0.75 3.21 -3.16
CA THR A 144 -2.04 2.53 -3.19
C THR A 144 -1.93 1.04 -2.85
N VAL A 145 -3.01 0.44 -2.37
CA VAL A 145 -3.06 -1.00 -2.12
C VAL A 145 -2.80 -1.81 -3.39
N TYR A 146 -3.22 -1.31 -4.55
CA TYR A 146 -3.11 -1.98 -5.85
C TYR A 146 -1.66 -2.16 -6.32
N ASP A 147 -0.72 -1.37 -5.78
CA ASP A 147 0.71 -1.53 -6.07
C ASP A 147 1.31 -2.75 -5.35
N ILE A 148 0.67 -3.16 -4.24
CA ILE A 148 1.05 -4.32 -3.42
C ILE A 148 0.40 -5.60 -3.95
N LEU A 149 -0.78 -5.51 -4.54
CA LEU A 149 -1.51 -6.66 -5.10
C LEU A 149 -0.88 -7.14 -6.42
N ASP A 150 -1.08 -8.41 -6.73
CA ASP A 150 -0.82 -8.92 -8.08
C ASP A 150 -1.88 -8.43 -9.08
N GLY A 151 -1.45 -8.16 -10.31
CA GLY A 151 -2.22 -7.38 -11.28
C GLY A 151 -3.57 -7.99 -11.67
N GLN A 152 -3.72 -9.32 -11.60
CA GLN A 152 -4.97 -10.00 -11.94
C GLN A 152 -6.08 -9.79 -10.88
N ALA A 153 -5.72 -9.54 -9.62
CA ALA A 153 -6.68 -9.39 -8.53
C ALA A 153 -7.17 -7.94 -8.33
N CYS A 154 -6.54 -6.96 -8.98
CA CYS A 154 -6.79 -5.54 -8.72
C CYS A 154 -8.22 -5.09 -8.99
N GLU A 155 -8.83 -5.52 -10.09
CA GLU A 155 -10.18 -5.09 -10.48
C GLU A 155 -11.26 -5.64 -9.54
N ASP A 156 -11.15 -6.90 -9.14
CA ASP A 156 -12.12 -7.52 -8.23
C ASP A 156 -12.01 -6.96 -6.82
N VAL A 157 -10.78 -6.73 -6.34
CA VAL A 157 -10.57 -6.06 -5.05
C VAL A 157 -11.09 -4.62 -5.10
N ARG A 158 -10.89 -3.90 -6.21
CA ARG A 158 -11.42 -2.55 -6.38
C ARG A 158 -12.95 -2.52 -6.29
N LYS A 159 -13.65 -3.44 -6.96
CA LYS A 159 -15.12 -3.55 -6.87
C LYS A 159 -15.58 -3.88 -5.45
N LYS A 160 -14.92 -4.84 -4.78
CA LYS A 160 -15.24 -5.22 -3.40
C LYS A 160 -15.07 -4.06 -2.43
N LEU A 161 -13.98 -3.29 -2.55
CA LEU A 161 -13.74 -2.11 -1.72
C LEU A 161 -14.76 -1.00 -2.01
N LEU A 162 -15.17 -0.79 -3.27
CA LEU A 162 -16.18 0.21 -3.61
C LEU A 162 -17.55 -0.15 -3.00
N LEU A 163 -17.98 -1.41 -3.13
CA LEU A 163 -19.22 -1.89 -2.51
C LEU A 163 -19.17 -1.79 -0.98
N ALA A 164 -18.02 -2.12 -0.37
CA ALA A 164 -17.80 -2.00 1.06
C ALA A 164 -17.88 -0.53 1.55
N GLN A 165 -17.56 0.42 0.67
CA GLN A 165 -17.61 1.85 0.98
C GLN A 165 -19.05 2.37 0.98
N GLU A 166 -19.95 1.81 0.16
CA GLU A 166 -21.38 2.16 0.13
C GLU A 166 -22.11 1.69 1.39
N GLU A 167 -21.65 0.60 2.01
CA GLU A 167 -22.20 0.06 3.26
C GLU A 167 -21.19 0.12 4.43
N PRO A 168 -20.88 1.33 4.96
CA PRO A 168 -19.92 1.47 6.04
C PRO A 168 -20.36 0.67 7.28
N GLY A 169 -19.41 -0.05 7.87
CA GLY A 169 -19.62 -0.95 9.01
C GLY A 169 -19.78 -2.42 8.61
N ARG A 170 -20.14 -2.73 7.36
CA ARG A 170 -20.18 -4.11 6.86
C ARG A 170 -18.78 -4.68 6.74
N GLU A 171 -18.60 -5.89 7.25
CA GLU A 171 -17.35 -6.64 7.11
C GLU A 171 -17.24 -7.22 5.70
N VAL A 172 -16.06 -7.07 5.11
CA VAL A 172 -15.74 -7.54 3.78
C VAL A 172 -14.47 -8.37 3.85
N THR A 173 -14.59 -9.58 3.31
CA THR A 173 -13.52 -10.56 3.30
C THR A 173 -13.21 -10.97 1.87
N PHE A 174 -11.93 -10.99 1.53
CA PHE A 174 -11.45 -11.51 0.25
C PHE A 174 -10.02 -12.03 0.37
N VAL A 175 -9.66 -12.99 -0.49
CA VAL A 175 -8.28 -13.41 -0.66
C VAL A 175 -7.69 -12.66 -1.84
N SER A 176 -6.47 -12.19 -1.70
CA SER A 176 -5.72 -11.58 -2.80
C SER A 176 -4.26 -12.00 -2.75
N GLU A 177 -3.68 -12.17 -3.92
CA GLU A 177 -2.26 -12.46 -4.05
C GLU A 177 -1.46 -11.16 -3.91
N MET A 178 -0.59 -11.10 -2.90
CA MET A 178 0.24 -9.94 -2.58
C MET A 178 1.68 -10.18 -2.99
N ARG A 179 2.30 -9.17 -3.57
CA ARG A 179 3.69 -9.19 -4.02
C ARG A 179 4.63 -9.37 -2.83
N THR A 180 5.58 -10.28 -3.00
CA THR A 180 6.62 -10.57 -2.01
C THR A 180 7.98 -10.08 -2.49
N SER A 181 8.92 -9.93 -1.56
CA SER A 181 10.28 -9.52 -1.92
C SER A 181 10.98 -10.58 -2.75
N LYS A 182 11.99 -10.18 -3.54
CA LYS A 182 12.78 -11.13 -4.33
C LYS A 182 13.44 -12.20 -3.44
N ALA A 183 13.97 -11.79 -2.28
CA ALA A 183 14.59 -12.71 -1.33
C ALA A 183 13.57 -13.72 -0.78
N PHE A 184 12.36 -13.24 -0.46
CA PHE A 184 11.28 -14.09 0.03
C PHE A 184 10.81 -15.09 -1.02
N ARG A 185 10.69 -14.68 -2.28
CA ARG A 185 10.34 -15.57 -3.40
C ARG A 185 11.34 -16.70 -3.62
N LEU A 186 12.62 -16.43 -3.39
CA LEU A 186 13.67 -17.45 -3.50
C LEU A 186 13.56 -18.50 -2.40
N GLN A 187 13.02 -18.15 -1.23
CA GLN A 187 12.90 -19.05 -0.08
C GLN A 187 11.56 -19.78 0.00
N HIS A 188 10.46 -19.08 -0.29
CA HIS A 188 9.09 -19.56 -0.04
C HIS A 188 8.26 -19.73 -1.31
N GLY A 189 8.82 -19.37 -2.48
CA GLY A 189 8.10 -19.37 -3.76
C GLY A 189 7.11 -18.20 -3.90
N GLY A 190 7.03 -17.65 -5.11
CA GLY A 190 5.91 -16.83 -5.58
C GLY A 190 5.44 -15.63 -4.72
N ASN A 191 4.35 -15.02 -5.18
CA ASN A 191 3.61 -14.08 -4.36
C ASN A 191 2.83 -14.87 -3.27
N ARG A 192 2.35 -14.17 -2.24
CA ARG A 192 1.63 -14.80 -1.12
C ARG A 192 0.15 -14.53 -1.22
N ALA A 193 -0.68 -15.56 -1.15
CA ALA A 193 -2.11 -15.39 -0.93
C ALA A 193 -2.36 -14.88 0.50
N VAL A 194 -3.10 -13.77 0.62
CA VAL A 194 -3.41 -13.13 1.89
C VAL A 194 -4.91 -12.91 1.97
N ALA A 195 -5.52 -13.42 3.04
CA ALA A 195 -6.91 -13.15 3.39
C ALA A 195 -7.00 -11.78 4.05
N VAL A 196 -7.74 -10.87 3.42
CA VAL A 196 -8.02 -9.52 3.92
C VAL A 196 -9.42 -9.54 4.49
N CYS A 197 -9.54 -9.31 5.79
CA CYS A 197 -10.81 -9.15 6.48
C CYS A 197 -10.86 -7.75 7.09
N GLY A 198 -11.86 -6.94 6.72
CA GLY A 198 -11.93 -5.57 7.20
C GLY A 198 -13.27 -4.89 6.93
N ARG A 199 -13.37 -3.63 7.35
CA ARG A 199 -14.57 -2.81 7.15
C ARG A 199 -14.24 -1.35 6.96
N PHE A 200 -15.10 -0.65 6.22
CA PHE A 200 -15.07 0.82 6.21
C PHE A 200 -15.66 1.35 7.50
N THR A 201 -14.91 2.22 8.17
CA THR A 201 -15.35 2.93 9.37
C THR A 201 -15.46 4.41 9.05
N ALA A 202 -16.60 5.01 9.37
CA ALA A 202 -16.78 6.45 9.33
C ALA A 202 -15.91 7.07 10.42
N LEU A 203 -14.99 7.94 10.02
CA LEU A 203 -14.14 8.65 10.96
C LEU A 203 -14.92 9.85 11.47
N ARG A 204 -14.89 10.04 12.79
CA ARG A 204 -15.56 11.18 13.45
C ARG A 204 -14.83 12.51 13.21
N TRP A 205 -13.68 12.45 12.53
CA TRP A 205 -12.77 13.55 12.25
C TRP A 205 -12.02 13.24 10.95
N PRO A 206 -11.73 14.19 10.04
CA PRO A 206 -11.80 15.67 10.13
C PRO A 206 -13.22 16.24 9.98
N ALA A 207 -13.35 17.58 9.97
CA ALA A 207 -14.60 18.36 9.82
C ALA A 207 -15.44 18.10 8.53
N CYS A 208 -15.17 17.00 7.82
CA CYS A 208 -15.86 16.59 6.61
C CYS A 208 -16.65 15.29 6.90
N PRO A 209 -18.00 15.30 6.83
CA PRO A 209 -18.85 14.19 7.23
C PRO A 209 -18.81 12.94 6.33
N ALA A 210 -17.78 12.78 5.49
CA ALA A 210 -17.63 11.68 4.53
C ALA A 210 -16.27 10.97 4.59
N ALA A 211 -15.41 11.30 5.55
CA ALA A 211 -14.09 10.65 5.66
C ALA A 211 -14.26 9.21 6.19
N THR A 212 -14.18 8.23 5.29
CA THR A 212 -14.12 6.81 5.64
C THR A 212 -12.71 6.26 5.45
N ALA A 213 -12.35 5.30 6.30
CA ALA A 213 -11.14 4.51 6.14
C ALA A 213 -11.50 3.02 6.21
N PHE A 214 -10.82 2.23 5.39
CA PHE A 214 -10.90 0.77 5.45
C PHE A 214 -9.85 0.28 6.45
N LEU A 215 -10.29 -0.42 7.50
CA LEU A 215 -9.42 -1.05 8.48
C LEU A 215 -9.50 -2.56 8.28
N ALA A 216 -8.37 -3.23 8.11
CA ALA A 216 -8.33 -4.66 7.86
C ALA A 216 -7.19 -5.37 8.59
N LEU A 217 -7.45 -6.64 8.90
CA LEU A 217 -6.47 -7.64 9.27
C LEU A 217 -6.15 -8.49 8.03
N CYS A 218 -4.88 -8.58 7.71
CA CYS A 218 -4.35 -9.31 6.56
C CYS A 218 -3.60 -10.54 7.06
N THR A 219 -4.20 -11.71 6.88
CA THR A 219 -3.68 -13.00 7.38
C THR A 219 -3.14 -13.80 6.19
N PRO A 220 -1.87 -14.24 6.19
CA PRO A 220 -1.36 -15.11 5.14
C PRO A 220 -2.16 -16.40 5.09
N VAL A 221 -2.59 -16.79 3.89
CA VAL A 221 -3.14 -18.12 3.67
C VAL A 221 -1.93 -19.06 3.65
N THR A 222 -1.78 -19.86 4.69
CA THR A 222 -0.72 -20.87 4.74
C THR A 222 -0.95 -21.89 3.64
N PRO A 223 -0.04 -22.02 2.65
CA PRO A 223 -0.10 -23.17 1.76
C PRO A 223 0.09 -24.44 2.60
N SER A 224 -0.62 -25.50 2.22
CA SER A 224 -0.55 -26.82 2.85
C SER A 224 0.90 -27.18 3.23
N PRO A 225 1.17 -27.60 4.48
CA PRO A 225 2.50 -27.99 4.91
C PRO A 225 2.83 -29.34 4.28
N ALA A 226 3.34 -29.32 3.04
CA ALA A 226 3.91 -30.52 2.45
C ALA A 226 5.23 -30.92 3.14
N ASP A 227 5.93 -29.99 3.81
CA ASP A 227 7.25 -30.22 4.42
C ASP A 227 7.51 -29.32 5.66
N SER A 228 6.69 -29.38 6.71
CA SER A 228 7.04 -28.74 7.99
C SER A 228 7.02 -29.74 9.14
N ASP A 229 8.20 -30.02 9.67
CA ASP A 229 8.46 -30.94 10.77
C ASP A 229 7.55 -30.67 11.98
N THR A 230 6.80 -31.71 12.32
CA THR A 230 6.31 -32.10 13.66
C THR A 230 6.52 -31.09 14.78
N THR A 231 5.50 -30.29 15.10
CA THR A 231 5.12 -29.97 16.49
C THR A 231 3.66 -29.50 16.54
N SER A 232 2.81 -30.30 17.19
CA SER A 232 1.39 -30.07 17.55
C SER A 232 0.40 -29.72 16.41
N GLN A 233 0.09 -30.68 15.53
CA GLN A 233 -1.11 -30.61 14.67
C GLN A 233 -2.36 -31.27 15.29
N ASP A 234 -2.40 -31.50 16.61
CA ASP A 234 -3.51 -32.22 17.26
C ASP A 234 -4.86 -31.48 17.23
N ASN A 235 -4.90 -30.23 16.76
CA ASN A 235 -6.13 -29.43 16.65
C ASN A 235 -6.64 -29.25 15.21
N LEU A 236 -5.96 -29.79 14.21
CA LEU A 236 -6.31 -29.61 12.79
C LEU A 236 -6.32 -30.99 12.09
N PHE A 237 -7.26 -31.17 11.17
CA PHE A 237 -7.21 -32.26 10.20
C PHE A 237 -6.96 -31.68 8.81
N GLN A 238 -6.40 -32.50 7.93
CA GLN A 238 -6.15 -32.14 6.55
C GLN A 238 -6.92 -33.07 5.63
N SER A 239 -7.46 -32.51 4.54
CA SER A 239 -8.17 -33.25 3.52
C SER A 239 -7.73 -32.80 2.13
N VAL A 240 -7.56 -33.75 1.23
CA VAL A 240 -7.23 -33.54 -0.18
C VAL A 240 -8.45 -33.89 -1.01
N HIS A 241 -8.77 -33.03 -1.99
CA HIS A 241 -9.98 -33.12 -2.78
C HIS A 241 -9.70 -33.07 -4.28
N VAL A 242 -10.58 -33.67 -5.07
CA VAL A 242 -10.69 -33.43 -6.52
C VAL A 242 -11.32 -32.03 -6.73
N LEU A 243 -11.24 -31.49 -7.95
CA LEU A 243 -11.82 -30.17 -8.31
C LEU A 243 -13.35 -30.07 -8.15
N ASP A 244 -14.06 -31.17 -7.96
CA ASP A 244 -15.49 -31.18 -7.62
C ASP A 244 -15.74 -31.24 -6.09
N MET A 245 -14.69 -31.04 -5.30
CA MET A 245 -14.66 -31.17 -3.84
C MET A 245 -14.97 -32.58 -3.33
N THR A 246 -14.69 -33.62 -4.13
CA THR A 246 -14.74 -35.01 -3.66
C THR A 246 -13.47 -35.38 -2.91
N PHE A 247 -13.59 -35.98 -1.71
CA PHE A 247 -12.44 -36.39 -0.90
C PHE A 247 -11.63 -37.47 -1.61
N ILE A 248 -10.34 -37.19 -1.81
CA ILE A 248 -9.32 -38.16 -2.22
C ILE A 248 -8.68 -38.78 -1.00
N ASP A 249 -8.34 -37.94 -0.03
CA ASP A 249 -7.67 -38.36 1.20
C ASP A 249 -7.97 -37.44 2.38
N VAL A 250 -7.85 -37.95 3.60
CA VAL A 250 -8.01 -37.18 4.84
C VAL A 250 -7.17 -37.79 5.96
N THR A 251 -6.64 -36.96 6.86
CA THR A 251 -5.87 -37.43 8.02
C THR A 251 -6.76 -38.19 9.00
N GLU A 252 -6.22 -39.20 9.69
CA GLU A 252 -6.97 -39.99 10.68
C GLU A 252 -7.57 -39.16 11.82
N SER A 253 -6.96 -37.99 12.09
CA SER A 253 -7.44 -37.03 13.09
C SER A 253 -8.87 -36.53 12.84
N VAL A 254 -9.39 -36.64 11.61
CA VAL A 254 -10.76 -36.23 11.26
C VAL A 254 -11.82 -36.89 12.16
N THR A 255 -11.56 -38.11 12.63
CA THR A 255 -12.45 -38.83 13.56
C THR A 255 -12.70 -38.04 14.84
N TYR A 256 -11.68 -37.35 15.37
CA TYR A 256 -11.80 -36.55 16.59
C TYR A 256 -12.52 -35.22 16.36
N HIS A 257 -12.54 -34.72 15.13
CA HIS A 257 -13.11 -33.41 14.78
C HIS A 257 -14.54 -33.49 14.26
N LEU A 258 -14.81 -34.42 13.33
CA LEU A 258 -16.10 -34.56 12.66
C LEU A 258 -16.85 -35.84 13.05
N GLY A 259 -16.18 -36.79 13.73
CA GLY A 259 -16.78 -38.07 14.09
C GLY A 259 -16.84 -39.11 12.96
N TYR A 260 -16.33 -38.78 11.77
CA TYR A 260 -16.26 -39.69 10.62
C TYR A 260 -14.92 -40.42 10.57
N HIS A 261 -14.95 -41.67 10.12
CA HIS A 261 -13.73 -42.38 9.77
C HIS A 261 -13.22 -41.99 8.38
N ARG A 262 -11.91 -42.10 8.16
CA ARG A 262 -11.26 -41.76 6.87
C ARG A 262 -11.93 -42.49 5.71
N GLU A 263 -12.20 -43.78 5.89
CA GLU A 263 -12.78 -44.66 4.87
C GLU A 263 -14.20 -44.26 4.48
N GLU A 264 -14.94 -43.60 5.38
CA GLU A 264 -16.31 -43.14 5.13
C GLU A 264 -16.35 -41.88 4.27
N LEU A 265 -15.32 -41.04 4.40
CA LEU A 265 -15.23 -39.76 3.71
C LEU A 265 -14.67 -39.89 2.30
N ILE A 266 -13.70 -40.79 2.08
CA ILE A 266 -13.08 -40.98 0.75
C ILE A 266 -14.15 -41.29 -0.30
N GLY A 267 -14.15 -40.51 -1.39
CA GLY A 267 -15.11 -40.64 -2.48
C GLY A 267 -16.45 -39.94 -2.27
N GLN A 268 -16.71 -39.35 -1.10
CA GLN A 268 -17.87 -38.47 -0.90
C GLN A 268 -17.56 -37.04 -1.33
N SER A 269 -18.60 -36.31 -1.76
CA SER A 269 -18.48 -34.87 -2.01
C SER A 269 -18.53 -34.11 -0.69
N TRP A 270 -17.60 -33.20 -0.45
CA TRP A 270 -17.60 -32.31 0.71
C TRP A 270 -18.92 -31.51 0.87
N TYR A 271 -19.59 -31.21 -0.25
CA TYR A 271 -20.91 -30.55 -0.22
C TYR A 271 -21.99 -31.36 0.49
N SER A 272 -21.85 -32.69 0.62
CA SER A 272 -22.82 -33.51 1.37
C SER A 272 -22.72 -33.31 2.88
N LEU A 273 -21.58 -32.81 3.37
CA LEU A 273 -21.31 -32.58 4.79
C LEU A 273 -21.68 -31.16 5.22
N LEU A 274 -21.89 -30.25 4.27
CA LEU A 274 -22.23 -28.87 4.56
C LEU A 274 -23.66 -28.72 5.05
N HIS A 275 -23.85 -27.79 5.99
CA HIS A 275 -25.18 -27.34 6.33
C HIS A 275 -25.84 -26.68 5.09
N PRO A 276 -27.13 -26.94 4.81
CA PRO A 276 -27.78 -26.41 3.61
C PRO A 276 -27.73 -24.88 3.48
N GLU A 277 -27.68 -24.15 4.60
CA GLU A 277 -27.58 -22.68 4.60
C GLU A 277 -26.20 -22.17 4.15
N ASP A 278 -25.15 -22.98 4.30
CA ASP A 278 -23.77 -22.60 3.94
C ASP A 278 -23.39 -23.05 2.53
N ALA A 279 -24.17 -23.95 1.92
CA ALA A 279 -23.85 -24.57 0.63
C ALA A 279 -23.72 -23.54 -0.51
N GLU A 280 -24.58 -22.53 -0.54
CA GLU A 280 -24.51 -21.49 -1.57
C GLU A 280 -23.25 -20.61 -1.44
N LEU A 281 -22.90 -20.23 -0.20
CA LEU A 281 -21.71 -19.44 0.08
C LEU A 281 -20.44 -20.23 -0.28
N ALA A 282 -20.39 -21.50 0.14
CA ALA A 282 -19.28 -22.39 -0.17
C ALA A 282 -19.12 -22.59 -1.69
N ALA A 283 -20.23 -22.79 -2.42
CA ALA A 283 -20.20 -22.91 -3.88
C ALA A 283 -19.74 -21.62 -4.57
N ALA A 284 -20.15 -20.45 -4.06
CA ALA A 284 -19.68 -19.17 -4.58
C ALA A 284 -18.18 -18.98 -4.37
N GLN A 285 -17.65 -19.39 -3.21
CA GLN A 285 -16.21 -19.35 -2.92
C GLN A 285 -15.43 -20.36 -3.78
N HIS A 286 -15.93 -21.58 -3.93
CA HIS A 286 -15.30 -22.62 -4.75
C HIS A 286 -15.16 -22.21 -6.22
N ARG A 287 -16.18 -21.54 -6.80
CA ARG A 287 -16.12 -21.03 -8.17
C ARG A 287 -15.12 -19.88 -8.37
N ALA A 288 -14.68 -19.25 -7.30
CA ALA A 288 -13.75 -18.12 -7.35
C ALA A 288 -12.27 -18.58 -7.30
N VAL A 289 -12.02 -19.87 -7.15
CA VAL A 289 -10.71 -20.54 -7.18
C VAL A 289 -10.48 -21.13 -8.56
#